data_AF-A0A5C8KX80-F1
#
_entry.id   AF-A0A5C8KX80-F1
#
_cell.length_a   1.000
_cell.length_b   1.000
_cell.length_c   1.000
_cell.angle_alpha   90.00
_cell.angle_beta   90.00
_cell.angle_gamma   90.00
#
_symmetry.space_group_name_H-M   'P 1'
#
loop_
_entity.id
_entity.type
_entity.pdbx_description
1 polymer ?
#
loop_
_entity_poly.entity_id
_entity_poly.type
_entity_poly.pdbx_seq_one_letter_code
_entity_poly.pdbx_strand_id
1 'polypeptide(L)'
;MRPSFDRERWAALGLLALALLLGYLVAVHWWWTVPQQQLRAELIDLRDQELRLRMHASQVEQVQQRLASLREMQAGDPGFLAEPSQQLATAGLVQQLESVVRGVGSSDRCQLAGTTPVQSRVQERYPRVVVQVRLRCGMEELATVLGRLEAGRPELFIDNLVVRSLRVAQRRGIDTSRDAGLDVSFELYGYLHRAEGGR
;
A
#
# COMPACT_ATOMS: atom_id res chain seq x y z
N MET A 1 -75.63 35.57 52.04
CA MET A 1 -74.19 35.86 51.97
C MET A 1 -73.40 34.60 52.29
N ARG A 2 -72.69 34.00 51.33
CA ARG A 2 -71.80 32.85 51.56
C ARG A 2 -70.35 33.34 51.69
N PRO A 3 -69.49 32.68 52.50
CA PRO A 3 -68.18 33.18 52.86
C PRO A 3 -67.21 33.06 51.67
N SER A 4 -66.97 34.16 50.97
CA SER A 4 -65.99 34.23 49.87
C SER A 4 -64.55 34.30 50.39
N PHE A 5 -64.35 34.87 51.58
CA PHE A 5 -63.02 35.16 52.12
C PHE A 5 -62.16 33.94 52.45
N ASP A 6 -62.75 32.82 52.91
CA ASP A 6 -61.96 31.61 53.22
C ASP A 6 -61.45 30.92 51.95
N ARG A 7 -62.26 30.91 50.89
CA ARG A 7 -61.91 30.27 49.63
C ARG A 7 -60.76 30.99 48.92
N GLU A 8 -60.77 32.31 48.94
CA GLU A 8 -59.70 33.13 48.37
C GLU A 8 -58.37 32.97 49.13
N ARG A 9 -58.41 32.83 50.45
CA ARG A 9 -57.21 32.58 51.27
C ARG A 9 -56.60 31.21 51.01
N TRP A 10 -57.40 30.16 50.96
CA TRP A 10 -56.92 28.81 50.62
C TRP A 10 -56.40 28.73 49.18
N ALA A 11 -57.04 29.44 48.24
CA ALA A 11 -56.53 29.55 46.87
C ALA A 11 -55.17 30.27 46.82
N ALA A 12 -55.01 31.37 47.55
CA ALA A 12 -53.75 32.10 47.62
C ALA A 12 -52.61 31.27 48.26
N LEU A 13 -52.92 30.49 49.31
CA LEU A 13 -51.96 29.57 49.94
C LEU A 13 -51.57 28.43 49.01
N GLY A 14 -52.52 27.85 48.27
CA GLY A 14 -52.24 26.83 47.27
C GLY A 14 -51.35 27.36 46.15
N LEU A 15 -51.59 28.58 45.70
CA LEU A 15 -50.78 29.26 44.68
C LEU A 15 -49.36 29.56 45.17
N LEU A 16 -49.21 29.99 46.42
CA LEU A 16 -47.90 30.23 47.05
C LEU A 16 -47.12 28.92 47.22
N ALA A 17 -47.77 27.86 47.67
CA ALA A 17 -47.14 26.54 47.80
C ALA A 17 -46.69 25.98 46.44
N LEU A 18 -47.53 26.14 45.40
CA LEU A 18 -47.18 25.77 44.03
C LEU A 18 -45.98 26.58 43.52
N ALA A 19 -45.96 27.90 43.76
CA ALA A 19 -44.86 28.77 43.38
C ALA A 19 -43.54 28.39 44.07
N LEU A 20 -43.58 28.06 45.36
CA LEU A 20 -42.41 27.58 46.11
C LEU A 20 -41.93 26.22 45.60
N LEU A 21 -42.85 25.29 45.30
CA LEU A 21 -42.51 23.99 44.74
C LEU A 21 -41.86 24.12 43.37
N LEU A 22 -42.40 24.98 42.50
CA LEU A 22 -41.82 25.27 41.19
C LEU A 22 -40.44 25.94 41.31
N GLY A 23 -40.30 26.91 42.22
CA GLY A 23 -39.01 27.55 42.51
C GLY A 23 -37.96 26.54 43.01
N TYR A 24 -38.34 25.64 43.92
CA TYR A 24 -37.49 24.56 44.41
C TYR A 24 -37.10 23.61 43.27
N LEU A 25 -38.07 23.18 42.45
CA LEU A 25 -37.79 22.31 41.32
C LEU A 25 -36.84 22.95 40.32
N VAL A 26 -37.00 24.23 39.96
CA VAL A 26 -36.09 24.91 39.04
C VAL A 26 -34.70 25.10 39.64
N ALA A 27 -34.61 25.55 40.90
CA ALA A 27 -33.33 25.77 41.57
C ALA A 27 -32.56 24.46 41.75
N VAL A 28 -33.22 23.41 42.23
CA VAL A 28 -32.58 22.10 42.45
C VAL A 28 -32.31 21.39 41.14
N HIS A 29 -33.23 21.42 40.17
CA HIS A 29 -33.01 20.79 38.88
C HIS A 29 -31.85 21.45 38.14
N TRP A 30 -31.79 22.78 38.10
CA TRP A 30 -30.69 23.47 37.45
C TRP A 30 -29.34 23.25 38.17
N TRP A 31 -29.33 23.37 39.50
CA TRP A 31 -28.09 23.24 40.27
C TRP A 31 -27.56 21.80 40.34
N TRP A 32 -28.45 20.80 40.29
CA TRP A 32 -28.05 19.40 40.46
C TRP A 32 -27.95 18.63 39.15
N THR A 33 -28.91 18.77 38.23
CA THR A 33 -28.97 17.90 37.05
C THR A 33 -28.00 18.32 35.95
N VAL A 34 -27.84 19.62 35.71
CA VAL A 34 -26.93 20.14 34.68
C VAL A 34 -25.47 19.72 34.94
N PRO A 35 -24.87 19.93 36.13
CA PRO A 35 -23.48 19.52 36.37
C PRO A 35 -23.31 17.99 36.39
N GLN A 36 -24.30 17.25 36.86
CA GLN A 36 -24.25 15.78 36.83
C GLN A 36 -24.24 15.22 35.40
N GLN A 37 -24.96 15.85 34.47
CA GLN A 37 -24.96 15.44 33.06
C GLN A 37 -23.62 15.75 32.38
N GLN A 38 -23.01 16.90 32.69
CA GLN A 38 -21.70 17.28 32.15
C GLN A 38 -20.60 16.30 32.58
N LEU A 39 -20.52 15.99 33.87
CA LEU A 39 -19.56 15.01 34.41
C LEU A 39 -19.75 13.61 33.81
N ARG A 40 -21.00 13.20 33.60
CA ARG A 40 -21.30 11.91 32.95
C ARG A 40 -20.84 11.89 31.49
N ALA A 41 -21.06 12.98 30.75
CA ALA A 41 -20.62 13.09 29.37
C ALA A 41 -19.09 13.01 29.26
N GLU A 42 -18.37 13.74 30.13
CA GLU A 42 -16.91 13.71 30.19
C GLU A 42 -16.37 12.31 30.53
N LEU A 43 -16.99 11.62 31.50
CA LEU A 43 -16.61 10.25 31.86
C LEU A 43 -16.83 9.26 30.71
N ILE A 44 -17.90 9.42 29.93
CA ILE A 44 -18.18 8.58 28.76
C ILE A 44 -17.12 8.83 27.68
N ASP A 45 -16.78 10.09 27.41
CA ASP A 45 -15.78 10.43 26.40
C ASP A 45 -14.39 9.91 26.76
N LEU A 46 -13.96 10.08 28.02
CA LEU A 46 -12.68 9.55 28.50
C LEU A 46 -12.62 8.01 28.39
N ARG A 47 -13.71 7.31 28.70
CA ARG A 47 -13.80 5.85 28.53
C ARG A 47 -13.73 5.43 27.07
N ASP A 48 -14.38 6.18 26.18
CA ASP A 48 -14.34 5.88 24.75
C ASP A 48 -12.93 6.09 24.17
N GLN A 49 -12.24 7.16 24.59
CA GLN A 49 -10.84 7.40 24.27
C GLN A 49 -9.94 6.26 24.78
N GLU A 50 -10.11 5.84 26.04
CA GLU A 50 -9.35 4.72 26.63
C GLU A 50 -9.57 3.41 25.85
N LEU A 51 -10.82 3.10 25.49
CA LEU A 51 -11.14 1.91 24.71
C LEU A 51 -10.48 1.94 23.33
N ARG A 52 -10.51 3.08 22.63
CA ARG A 52 -9.79 3.24 21.36
C ARG A 52 -8.30 2.97 21.50
N LEU A 53 -7.66 3.57 22.51
CA LEU A 53 -6.23 3.38 22.76
C LEU A 53 -5.89 1.92 23.10
N ARG A 54 -6.72 1.25 23.92
CA ARG A 54 -6.57 -0.18 24.22
C ARG A 54 -6.70 -1.06 22.98
N MET A 55 -7.67 -0.76 22.10
CA MET A 55 -7.86 -1.49 20.84
C MET A 55 -6.67 -1.32 19.88
N HIS A 56 -6.02 -0.16 19.87
CA HIS A 56 -4.77 0.03 19.13
C HIS A 56 -3.60 -0.72 19.78
N ALA A 57 -3.48 -0.67 21.11
CA ALA A 57 -2.44 -1.39 21.85
C ALA A 57 -2.55 -2.92 21.66
N SER A 58 -3.77 -3.48 21.62
CA SER A 58 -3.98 -4.91 21.39
C SER A 58 -3.52 -5.39 20.00
N GLN A 59 -3.35 -4.49 19.04
CA GLN A 59 -2.85 -4.83 17.70
C GLN A 59 -1.32 -4.89 17.62
N VAL A 60 -0.61 -4.38 18.62
CA VAL A 60 0.86 -4.31 18.62
C VAL A 60 1.49 -5.69 18.45
N GLU A 61 1.02 -6.69 19.21
CA GLU A 61 1.54 -8.06 19.13
C GLU A 61 1.34 -8.68 17.73
N GLN A 62 0.17 -8.48 17.12
CA GLN A 62 -0.10 -8.99 15.77
C GLN A 62 0.79 -8.33 14.73
N VAL A 63 1.04 -7.02 14.86
CA VAL A 63 1.96 -6.29 13.98
C VAL A 63 3.39 -6.77 14.19
N GLN A 64 3.83 -6.99 15.42
CA GLN A 64 5.16 -7.50 15.72
C GLN A 64 5.38 -8.91 15.17
N GLN A 65 4.40 -9.81 15.31
CA GLN A 65 4.46 -11.16 14.74
C GLN A 65 4.53 -11.14 13.20
N ARG A 66 3.72 -10.31 12.54
CA ARG A 66 3.79 -10.13 11.08
C ARG A 66 5.12 -9.53 10.65
N LEU A 67 5.65 -8.59 11.42
CA LEU A 67 6.94 -7.98 11.14
C LEU A 67 8.09 -8.97 11.32
N ALA A 68 8.02 -9.82 12.34
CA ALA A 68 8.98 -10.90 12.56
C ALA A 68 8.95 -11.92 11.42
N SER A 69 7.76 -12.37 11.00
CA SER A 69 7.65 -13.32 9.88
C SER A 69 8.12 -12.73 8.55
N LEU A 70 7.82 -11.45 8.28
CA LEU A 70 8.35 -10.75 7.11
C LEU A 70 9.88 -10.62 7.15
N ARG A 71 10.46 -10.36 8.33
CA ARG A 71 11.92 -10.31 8.51
C ARG A 71 12.58 -11.67 8.32
N GLU A 72 11.97 -12.75 8.79
CA GLU A 72 12.46 -14.11 8.56
C GLU A 72 12.40 -14.47 7.07
N MET A 73 11.30 -14.14 6.39
CA MET A 73 11.19 -14.28 4.93
C MET A 73 12.23 -13.42 4.20
N GLN A 74 12.53 -12.22 4.70
CA GLN A 74 13.53 -11.32 4.12
C GLN A 74 14.97 -11.75 4.41
N ALA A 75 15.24 -12.36 5.56
CA ALA A 75 16.55 -12.87 5.95
C ALA A 75 17.01 -14.03 5.05
N GLY A 76 16.09 -14.70 4.36
CA GLY A 76 16.36 -15.68 3.29
C GLY A 76 16.64 -15.08 1.91
N ASP A 77 16.67 -13.75 1.80
CA ASP A 77 16.94 -12.90 0.62
C ASP A 77 15.97 -12.98 -0.59
N PRO A 78 14.79 -12.35 -0.48
CA PRO A 78 13.82 -12.28 -1.58
C PRO A 78 13.91 -11.00 -2.43
N GLY A 79 14.79 -10.05 -2.11
CA GLY A 79 14.81 -8.71 -2.72
C GLY A 79 16.14 -8.25 -3.30
N PHE A 80 17.25 -8.91 -2.94
CA PHE A 80 18.56 -8.60 -3.51
C PHE A 80 19.05 -9.70 -4.45
N LEU A 81 19.91 -9.31 -5.38
CA LEU A 81 20.66 -10.25 -6.22
C LEU A 81 21.63 -11.05 -5.34
N ALA A 82 21.67 -12.37 -5.55
CA ALA A 82 22.47 -13.30 -4.73
C ALA A 82 23.98 -13.17 -4.99
N GLU A 83 24.38 -12.58 -6.11
CA GLU A 83 25.77 -12.50 -6.53
C GLU A 83 26.57 -11.41 -5.79
N PRO A 84 27.82 -11.68 -5.40
CA PRO A 84 28.62 -10.77 -4.58
C PRO A 84 29.25 -9.59 -5.34
N SER A 85 29.22 -9.60 -6.67
CA SER A 85 29.84 -8.56 -7.51
C SER A 85 28.95 -8.16 -8.67
N GLN A 86 29.12 -6.91 -9.15
CA GLN A 86 28.32 -6.36 -10.25
C GLN A 86 28.46 -7.17 -11.55
N GLN A 87 29.66 -7.68 -11.84
CA GLN A 87 29.93 -8.46 -13.05
C GLN A 87 29.22 -9.82 -13.02
N LEU A 88 29.23 -10.50 -11.86
CA LEU A 88 28.53 -11.77 -11.69
C LEU A 88 27.01 -11.57 -11.71
N ALA A 89 26.51 -10.55 -11.02
CA ALA A 89 25.09 -10.21 -11.01
C ALA A 89 24.55 -9.85 -12.40
N THR A 90 25.34 -9.15 -13.22
CA THR A 90 24.94 -8.84 -14.61
C THR A 90 24.76 -10.12 -15.42
N ALA A 91 25.66 -11.09 -15.28
CA ALA A 91 25.56 -12.37 -15.97
C ALA A 91 24.37 -13.20 -15.49
N GLY A 92 24.14 -13.27 -14.17
CA GLY A 92 22.98 -13.96 -13.58
C GLY A 92 21.65 -13.38 -14.06
N LEU A 93 21.53 -12.05 -14.10
CA LEU A 93 20.34 -11.35 -14.57
C LEU A 93 20.02 -11.64 -16.04
N VAL A 94 21.06 -11.65 -16.90
CA VAL A 94 20.88 -11.99 -18.33
C VAL A 94 20.43 -13.45 -18.48
N GLN A 95 21.01 -14.39 -17.74
CA GLN A 95 20.60 -15.80 -17.76
C GLN A 95 19.16 -16.00 -17.29
N GLN A 96 18.75 -15.31 -16.22
CA GLN A 96 17.38 -15.35 -15.72
C GLN A 96 16.39 -14.80 -16.75
N LEU A 97 16.70 -13.64 -17.33
CA LEU A 97 15.89 -13.06 -18.42
C LEU A 97 15.74 -14.03 -19.59
N GLU A 98 16.84 -14.63 -20.05
CA GLU A 98 16.81 -15.62 -21.14
C GLU A 98 15.96 -16.84 -20.79
N SER A 99 15.96 -17.29 -19.53
CA SER A 99 15.10 -18.37 -19.06
C SER A 99 13.61 -17.99 -19.08
N VAL A 100 13.27 -16.76 -18.66
CA VAL A 100 11.88 -16.27 -18.65
C VAL A 100 11.36 -16.11 -20.08
N VAL A 101 12.16 -15.52 -20.96
CA VAL A 101 11.78 -15.32 -22.38
C VAL A 101 11.59 -16.66 -23.08
N ARG A 102 12.49 -17.64 -22.87
CA ARG A 102 12.33 -19.00 -23.40
C ARG A 102 11.10 -19.74 -22.85
N GLY A 103 10.68 -19.43 -21.63
CA GLY A 103 9.51 -20.04 -21.00
C GLY A 103 8.16 -19.43 -21.41
N VAL A 104 8.15 -18.28 -22.11
CA VAL A 104 6.94 -17.62 -22.61
C VAL A 104 6.83 -17.71 -24.14
N GLY A 105 7.96 -17.55 -24.84
CA GLY A 105 7.99 -17.54 -26.29
C GLY A 105 8.10 -18.95 -26.89
N SER A 106 7.21 -19.29 -27.83
CA SER A 106 7.61 -20.17 -28.93
C SER A 106 8.61 -19.42 -29.82
N SER A 107 9.49 -20.14 -30.54
CA SER A 107 10.68 -19.61 -31.23
C SER A 107 10.44 -18.39 -32.13
N ASP A 108 9.21 -18.19 -32.59
CA ASP A 108 8.88 -17.19 -33.61
C ASP A 108 8.08 -15.99 -33.07
N ARG A 109 7.59 -16.05 -31.82
CA ARG A 109 6.62 -15.06 -31.27
C ARG A 109 7.24 -14.07 -30.29
N CYS A 110 8.38 -14.40 -29.69
CA CYS A 110 9.13 -13.51 -28.81
C CYS A 110 10.63 -13.82 -28.88
N GLN A 111 11.42 -12.85 -29.35
CA GLN A 111 12.85 -12.99 -29.57
C GLN A 111 13.61 -11.92 -28.79
N LEU A 112 14.68 -12.33 -28.11
CA LEU A 112 15.62 -11.42 -27.47
C LEU A 112 16.52 -10.82 -28.56
N ALA A 113 16.37 -9.52 -28.82
CA ALA A 113 17.18 -8.81 -29.82
C ALA A 113 18.59 -8.47 -29.30
N GLY A 114 18.73 -8.30 -27.98
CA GLY A 114 20.02 -8.16 -27.32
C GLY A 114 19.90 -7.59 -25.91
N THR A 115 20.97 -7.75 -25.15
CA THR A 115 21.17 -7.16 -23.83
C THR A 115 22.44 -6.34 -23.81
N THR A 116 22.44 -5.21 -23.11
CA THR A 116 23.63 -4.36 -22.95
C THR A 116 23.74 -3.94 -21.49
N PRO A 117 24.81 -4.36 -20.78
CA PRO A 117 25.05 -3.90 -19.42
C PRO A 117 25.26 -2.39 -19.37
N VAL A 118 24.58 -1.72 -18.45
CA VAL A 118 24.72 -0.28 -18.23
C VAL A 118 25.37 -0.06 -16.86
N GLN A 119 26.47 0.68 -16.85
CA GLN A 119 27.15 1.04 -15.61
C GLN A 119 26.32 2.11 -14.88
N SER A 120 25.84 1.78 -13.67
CA SER A 120 25.15 2.76 -12.83
C SER A 120 26.15 3.83 -12.38
N ARG A 121 25.87 5.09 -12.70
CA ARG A 121 26.68 6.24 -12.25
C ARG A 121 26.19 6.84 -10.92
N VAL A 122 25.09 6.32 -10.39
CA VAL A 122 24.46 6.83 -9.17
C VAL A 122 25.08 6.12 -7.97
N GLN A 123 25.71 6.89 -7.08
CA GLN A 123 26.20 6.39 -5.79
C GLN A 123 25.04 6.36 -4.79
N GLU A 124 24.39 5.21 -4.70
CA GLU A 124 23.32 4.93 -3.73
C GLU A 124 23.85 4.06 -2.58
N ARG A 125 23.10 3.97 -1.48
CA ARG A 125 23.48 3.12 -0.32
C ARG A 125 23.58 1.64 -0.68
N TYR A 126 22.81 1.19 -1.68
CA TYR A 126 22.88 -0.15 -2.26
C TYR A 126 23.29 -0.04 -3.73
N PRO A 127 24.37 -0.70 -4.17
CA PRO A 127 24.77 -0.64 -5.57
C PRO A 127 23.72 -1.36 -6.43
N ARG A 128 23.23 -0.67 -7.45
CA ARG A 128 22.28 -1.22 -8.43
C ARG A 128 23.02 -1.65 -9.71
N VAL A 129 22.57 -2.76 -10.29
CA VAL A 129 23.03 -3.26 -11.59
C VAL A 129 21.91 -3.04 -12.58
N VAL A 130 22.21 -2.43 -13.73
CA VAL A 130 21.23 -2.10 -14.77
C VAL A 130 21.62 -2.80 -16.07
N VAL A 131 20.65 -3.42 -16.74
CA VAL A 131 20.81 -4.03 -18.06
C VAL A 131 19.75 -3.48 -18.99
N GLN A 132 20.18 -2.87 -20.09
CA GLN A 132 19.29 -2.50 -21.17
C GLN A 132 18.90 -3.76 -21.96
N VAL A 133 17.61 -4.03 -22.05
CA VAL A 133 17.04 -5.16 -22.77
C VAL A 133 16.32 -4.65 -24.02
N ARG A 134 16.48 -5.36 -25.14
CA ARG A 134 15.66 -5.20 -26.35
C ARG A 134 14.99 -6.52 -26.71
N LEU A 135 13.67 -6.49 -26.81
CA LEU A 135 12.81 -7.64 -27.15
C LEU A 135 12.01 -7.35 -28.41
N ARG A 136 11.74 -8.41 -29.18
CA ARG A 136 10.84 -8.40 -30.32
C ARG A 136 9.73 -9.42 -30.08
N CYS A 137 8.56 -8.97 -29.63
CA CYS A 137 7.49 -9.87 -29.20
C CYS A 137 6.11 -9.35 -29.60
N GLY A 138 5.12 -10.26 -29.66
CA GLY A 138 3.71 -9.88 -29.70
C GLY A 138 3.23 -9.23 -28.39
N MET A 139 2.07 -8.58 -28.42
CA MET A 139 1.52 -7.84 -27.25
C MET A 139 1.16 -8.78 -26.09
N GLU A 140 0.56 -9.94 -26.38
CA GLU A 140 0.13 -10.90 -25.36
C GLU A 140 1.32 -11.57 -24.67
N GLU A 141 2.33 -11.93 -25.46
CA GLU A 141 3.59 -12.49 -24.98
C GLU A 141 4.36 -11.46 -24.15
N LEU A 142 4.38 -10.19 -24.57
CA LEU A 142 5.01 -9.11 -23.82
C LEU A 142 4.39 -8.93 -22.43
N ALA A 143 3.06 -8.89 -22.33
CA ALA A 143 2.38 -8.74 -21.04
C ALA A 143 2.73 -9.91 -20.09
N THR A 144 2.82 -11.12 -20.63
CA THR A 144 3.21 -12.31 -19.86
C THR A 144 4.67 -12.26 -19.41
N VAL A 145 5.59 -11.82 -20.28
CA VAL A 145 7.02 -11.67 -19.92
C VAL A 145 7.18 -10.61 -18.83
N LEU A 146 6.61 -9.42 -18.99
CA LEU A 146 6.73 -8.34 -18.01
C LEU A 146 6.14 -8.75 -16.66
N GLY A 147 4.95 -9.39 -16.65
CA GLY A 147 4.34 -9.89 -15.42
C GLY A 147 5.19 -10.97 -14.72
N ARG A 148 5.85 -11.85 -15.47
CA ARG A 148 6.77 -12.85 -14.88
C ARG A 148 8.07 -12.23 -14.36
N LEU A 149 8.58 -11.18 -15.00
CA LEU A 149 9.76 -10.45 -14.55
C LEU A 149 9.46 -9.66 -13.26
N GLU A 150 8.30 -9.01 -13.18
CA GLU A 150 7.86 -8.24 -12.01
C GLU A 150 7.49 -9.15 -10.82
N ALA A 151 6.85 -10.30 -11.06
CA ALA A 151 6.52 -11.26 -10.02
C ALA A 151 7.69 -12.18 -9.63
N GLY A 152 8.82 -12.05 -10.32
CA GLY A 152 10.02 -12.86 -10.08
C GLY A 152 10.67 -12.56 -8.73
N ARG A 153 11.39 -13.53 -8.20
CA ARG A 153 12.41 -13.31 -7.17
C ARG A 153 13.76 -13.58 -7.82
N PRO A 154 14.80 -12.75 -7.61
CA PRO A 154 14.86 -11.53 -6.78
C PRO A 154 14.01 -10.36 -7.30
N GLU A 155 13.77 -9.33 -6.49
CA GLU A 155 13.02 -8.12 -6.89
C GLU A 155 13.75 -7.40 -8.03
N LEU A 156 13.19 -7.46 -9.23
CA LEU A 156 13.69 -6.79 -10.42
C LEU A 156 12.73 -5.67 -10.82
N PHE A 157 13.29 -4.52 -11.15
CA PHE A 157 12.54 -3.34 -11.52
C PHE A 157 12.74 -3.02 -12.99
N ILE A 158 11.67 -2.55 -13.62
CA ILE A 158 11.67 -2.14 -15.02
C ILE A 158 11.61 -0.61 -15.07
N ASP A 159 12.56 0.00 -15.76
CA ASP A 159 12.59 1.43 -16.05
C ASP A 159 12.61 1.68 -17.57
N ASN A 160 12.29 2.90 -17.97
CA ASN A 160 12.45 3.40 -19.32
C ASN A 160 11.85 2.46 -20.40
N LEU A 161 10.64 1.96 -20.14
CA LEU A 161 9.92 1.07 -21.05
C LEU A 161 9.45 1.85 -22.29
N VAL A 162 9.97 1.46 -23.44
CA VAL A 162 9.62 2.01 -24.74
C VAL A 162 9.10 0.89 -25.62
N VAL A 163 7.87 1.03 -26.12
CA VAL A 163 7.21 0.07 -27.01
C VAL A 163 7.03 0.73 -28.38
N ARG A 164 7.52 0.07 -29.44
CA ARG A 164 7.42 0.53 -30.82
C ARG A 164 6.77 -0.54 -31.68
N SER A 165 5.88 -0.15 -32.59
CA SER A 165 5.34 -1.08 -33.58
C SER A 165 6.34 -1.29 -34.72
N LEU A 166 6.67 -2.54 -35.02
CA LEU A 166 7.50 -2.87 -36.17
C LEU A 166 6.60 -2.90 -37.41
N ARG A 167 6.76 -1.93 -38.30
CA ARG A 167 6.08 -1.96 -39.61
C ARG A 167 6.84 -2.92 -40.52
N VAL A 168 6.37 -4.16 -40.62
CA VAL A 168 6.88 -5.08 -41.64
C VAL A 168 6.43 -4.55 -42.99
N ALA A 169 7.39 -4.13 -43.83
CA ALA A 169 7.09 -3.72 -45.19
C ALA A 169 6.47 -4.91 -45.94
N GLN A 170 5.22 -4.75 -46.33
CA GLN A 170 4.36 -5.75 -46.97
C GLN A 170 4.98 -6.16 -48.33
N ARG A 171 5.86 -7.17 -48.34
CA ARG A 171 6.24 -7.86 -49.58
C ARG A 171 5.05 -8.72 -50.00
N ARG A 172 4.54 -8.42 -51.20
CA ARG A 172 3.36 -9.02 -51.87
C ARG A 172 3.05 -10.46 -51.44
N GLY A 173 1.87 -10.66 -50.86
CA GLY A 173 1.18 -11.96 -50.88
C GLY A 173 1.13 -12.78 -49.59
N ILE A 174 1.78 -12.37 -48.50
CA ILE A 174 1.69 -13.10 -47.22
C ILE A 174 0.95 -12.24 -46.19
N ASP A 175 -0.25 -12.67 -45.81
CA ASP A 175 -1.05 -12.06 -44.76
C ASP A 175 -0.38 -12.28 -43.39
N THR A 176 0.59 -11.44 -43.06
CA THR A 176 1.28 -11.41 -41.75
C THR A 176 0.59 -10.45 -40.77
N SER A 177 -0.62 -10.00 -41.08
CA SER A 177 -1.33 -8.90 -40.40
C SER A 177 -1.77 -9.21 -38.96
N ARG A 178 -1.52 -10.43 -38.42
CA ARG A 178 -1.82 -10.78 -37.03
C ARG A 178 -0.62 -10.71 -36.08
N ASP A 179 0.57 -10.38 -36.58
CA ASP A 179 1.81 -10.50 -35.80
C ASP A 179 2.85 -9.45 -36.16
N ALA A 180 2.41 -8.19 -36.30
CA ALA A 180 3.33 -7.06 -36.38
C ALA A 180 4.10 -6.99 -35.04
N GLY A 181 5.27 -7.63 -34.98
CA GLY A 181 6.08 -7.70 -33.78
C GLY A 181 6.30 -6.31 -33.19
N LEU A 182 6.27 -6.20 -31.87
CA LEU A 182 6.62 -4.98 -31.16
C LEU A 182 8.12 -5.00 -30.89
N ASP A 183 8.81 -3.90 -31.20
CA ASP A 183 10.17 -3.67 -30.74
C ASP A 183 10.08 -2.95 -29.40
N VAL A 184 10.47 -3.65 -28.35
CA VAL A 184 10.34 -3.20 -26.95
C VAL A 184 11.74 -3.05 -26.38
N SER A 185 12.02 -1.89 -25.80
CA SER A 185 13.26 -1.67 -25.07
C SER A 185 12.97 -1.17 -23.67
N PHE A 186 13.61 -1.74 -22.67
CA PHE A 186 13.49 -1.32 -21.27
C PHE A 186 14.81 -1.53 -20.54
N GLU A 187 14.95 -0.86 -19.41
CA GLU A 187 16.06 -1.05 -18.48
C GLU A 187 15.58 -1.96 -17.35
N LEU A 188 16.26 -3.08 -17.15
CA LEU A 188 16.00 -4.00 -16.04
C LEU A 188 17.08 -3.77 -14.99
N TYR A 189 16.70 -3.49 -13.76
CA TYR A 189 17.65 -3.27 -12.69
C TYR A 189 17.31 -4.02 -11.40
N GLY A 190 18.34 -4.39 -10.67
CA GLY A 190 18.25 -5.04 -9.37
C GLY A 190 19.31 -4.50 -8.42
N TYR A 191 19.04 -4.61 -7.12
CA TYR A 191 19.96 -4.16 -6.09
C TYR A 191 20.82 -5.32 -5.59
N LEU A 192 22.09 -5.03 -5.34
CA LEU A 192 22.98 -5.95 -4.66
C LEU A 192 22.88 -5.70 -3.16
N HIS A 193 22.94 -6.78 -2.38
CA HIS A 193 23.25 -6.62 -0.98
C HIS A 193 24.59 -5.89 -0.88
N ARG A 194 24.74 -4.99 0.08
CA ARG A 194 26.03 -4.37 0.33
C ARG A 194 26.95 -5.47 0.84
N ALA A 195 27.64 -6.15 -0.08
CA ALA A 195 28.80 -6.95 0.27
C ALA A 195 29.73 -6.00 1.03
N GLU A 196 30.16 -6.40 2.22
CA GLU A 196 31.20 -5.70 2.95
C GLU A 196 32.49 -5.75 2.11
N GLY A 197 32.59 -4.84 1.16
CA GLY A 197 33.72 -4.69 0.26
C GLY A 197 34.84 -3.99 0.98
N GLY A 198 35.62 -4.79 1.71
CA GLY A 198 37.08 -4.73 1.75
C GLY A 198 37.72 -3.45 2.32
N ARG A 199 38.15 -3.54 3.58
CA ARG A 199 39.51 -3.13 3.94
C ARG A 199 40.27 -4.34 4.44
#